data_AF-A0A7R9Z927-F1
#
_entry.id   AF-A0A7R9Z927-F1
#
_cell.length_a   1.000
_cell.length_b   1.000
_cell.length_c   1.000
_cell.angle_alpha   90.00
_cell.angle_beta   90.00
_cell.angle_gamma   90.00
#
_symmetry.space_group_name_H-M   'P 1'
#
loop_
_entity.id
_entity.type
_entity.pdbx_description
1 polymer ?
#
loop_
_entity_poly.entity_id
_entity_poly.type
_entity_poly.pdbx_seq_one_letter_code
_entity_poly.pdbx_strand_id
1 'polypeptide(L)'
;FGRWRIALAISFYIVSALLQFVPVLLLEDLVKYFETGAYRLIHPWASVVGLAVVPAIITLLQTRSQALFLHLAVYVRTAVSTLLYEKSLGVSAAGRAATSTGQVVNMMSNDTTQLQRFLQFGGMTLVAPIQIIIALVLIYQQVGNATWVGVAFMVSLAPVNVAVFSVVGKQRRKVLKFSDLRVKTMNEILAGVRIIKF
;
A
#
# COMPACT_ATOMS: atom_id res chain seq x y z
N PHE A 1 18.86 0.20 12.42
CA PHE A 1 17.52 -0.34 12.74
C PHE A 1 17.65 -1.86 12.89
N GLY A 2 17.31 -2.46 14.05
CA GLY A 2 17.58 -3.89 14.29
C GLY A 2 16.68 -4.82 13.47
N ARG A 3 17.25 -5.90 12.89
CA ARG A 3 16.51 -6.92 12.11
C ARG A 3 15.30 -7.49 12.88
N TRP A 4 15.40 -7.53 14.20
CA TRP A 4 14.32 -7.97 15.09
C TRP A 4 13.06 -7.10 15.02
N ARG A 5 13.19 -5.77 14.80
CA ARG A 5 12.03 -4.86 14.71
C ARG A 5 11.20 -5.10 13.45
N ILE A 6 11.88 -5.50 12.36
CA ILE A 6 11.25 -5.84 11.09
C ILE A 6 10.50 -7.17 11.23
N ALA A 7 11.15 -8.17 11.82
CA ALA A 7 10.51 -9.46 12.11
C ALA A 7 9.27 -9.30 13.00
N LEU A 8 9.35 -8.41 14.02
CA LEU A 8 8.24 -8.10 14.90
C LEU A 8 7.10 -7.33 14.20
N ALA A 9 7.43 -6.41 13.28
CA ALA A 9 6.40 -5.71 12.50
C ALA A 9 5.62 -6.68 11.58
N ILE A 10 6.35 -7.60 10.93
CA ILE A 10 5.77 -8.63 10.06
C ILE A 10 4.92 -9.61 10.89
N SER A 11 5.43 -10.07 12.05
CA SER A 11 4.68 -11.01 12.88
C SER A 11 3.37 -10.39 13.40
N PHE A 12 3.40 -9.16 13.91
CA PHE A 12 2.17 -8.46 14.32
C PHE A 12 1.21 -8.24 13.16
N TYR A 13 1.73 -7.98 11.95
CA TYR A 13 0.88 -7.85 10.77
C TYR A 13 0.18 -9.17 10.43
N ILE A 14 0.93 -10.27 10.36
CA ILE A 14 0.39 -11.62 10.10
C ILE A 14 -0.63 -12.02 11.16
N VAL A 15 -0.32 -11.80 12.45
CA VAL A 15 -1.24 -12.09 13.55
C VAL A 15 -2.53 -11.28 13.38
N SER A 16 -2.45 -9.98 13.14
CA SER A 16 -3.64 -9.15 12.93
C SER A 16 -4.44 -9.56 11.68
N ALA A 17 -3.76 -10.01 10.62
CA ALA A 17 -4.38 -10.51 9.40
C ALA A 17 -5.16 -11.80 9.61
N LEU A 18 -4.66 -12.71 10.46
CA LEU A 18 -5.37 -13.93 10.84
C LEU A 18 -6.53 -13.63 11.79
N LEU A 19 -6.33 -12.74 12.77
CA LEU A 19 -7.38 -12.33 13.70
C LEU A 19 -8.56 -11.66 12.99
N GLN A 20 -8.34 -11.02 11.83
CA GLN A 20 -9.39 -10.36 11.04
C GLN A 20 -10.54 -11.30 10.65
N PHE A 21 -10.31 -12.61 10.61
CA PHE A 21 -11.36 -13.60 10.31
C PHE A 21 -12.17 -14.01 11.54
N VAL A 22 -11.68 -13.76 12.75
CA VAL A 22 -12.36 -14.15 14.00
C VAL A 22 -13.73 -13.48 14.16
N PRO A 23 -13.92 -12.17 13.91
CA PRO A 23 -15.25 -11.55 13.96
C PRO A 23 -16.26 -12.19 13.01
N VAL A 24 -15.82 -12.65 11.82
CA VAL A 24 -16.70 -13.32 10.85
C VAL A 24 -17.21 -14.64 11.42
N LEU A 25 -16.32 -15.43 12.04
CA LEU A 25 -16.68 -16.70 12.68
C LEU A 25 -17.59 -16.50 13.90
N LEU A 26 -17.34 -15.46 14.72
CA LEU A 26 -18.19 -15.13 15.86
C LEU A 26 -19.60 -14.73 15.42
N LEU A 27 -19.72 -14.00 14.30
CA LEU A 27 -21.01 -13.63 13.74
C LEU A 27 -21.74 -14.85 13.18
N GLU A 28 -21.04 -15.76 12.51
CA GLU A 28 -21.61 -17.03 12.04
C GLU A 28 -22.19 -17.87 13.18
N ASP A 29 -21.47 -18.00 14.30
CA ASP A 29 -21.95 -18.72 15.48
C ASP A 29 -23.18 -18.05 16.13
N LEU A 30 -23.23 -16.72 16.14
CA LEU A 30 -24.40 -15.98 16.63
C LEU A 30 -25.63 -16.18 15.74
N VAL A 31 -25.47 -16.16 14.41
CA VAL A 31 -26.56 -16.42 13.47
C VAL A 31 -27.12 -17.83 13.69
N LYS A 32 -26.25 -18.84 13.79
CA LYS A 32 -26.67 -20.23 14.06
C LYS A 32 -27.35 -20.40 15.42
N TYR A 33 -26.91 -19.66 16.44
CA TYR A 33 -27.56 -19.65 17.73
C TYR A 33 -28.99 -19.10 17.65
N PHE A 34 -29.22 -18.01 16.91
CA PHE A 34 -30.57 -17.48 16.70
C PHE A 34 -31.48 -18.41 15.88
N GLU A 35 -30.92 -19.18 14.94
CA GLU A 35 -31.68 -20.12 14.11
C GLU A 35 -32.04 -21.43 14.85
N THR A 36 -31.11 -21.97 15.64
CA THR A 36 -31.21 -23.36 16.15
C THR A 36 -31.34 -23.42 17.68
N GLY A 37 -31.13 -22.31 18.39
CA GLY A 37 -31.11 -22.27 19.86
C GLY A 37 -29.91 -22.99 20.52
N ALA A 38 -29.08 -23.67 19.73
CA ALA A 38 -27.88 -24.38 20.17
C ALA A 38 -26.62 -23.56 19.87
N TYR A 39 -25.72 -23.43 20.84
CA TYR A 39 -24.41 -22.79 20.66
C TYR A 39 -23.33 -23.87 20.42
N ARG A 40 -22.38 -23.59 19.53
CA ARG A 40 -21.38 -24.59 19.10
C ARG A 40 -20.08 -24.55 19.91
N LEU A 41 -19.60 -23.34 20.27
CA LEU A 41 -18.25 -23.15 20.85
C LEU A 41 -18.21 -22.22 22.07
N ILE A 42 -18.93 -21.08 22.04
CA ILE A 42 -18.84 -20.01 23.05
C ILE A 42 -20.23 -19.55 23.45
N HIS A 43 -20.41 -19.16 24.71
CA HIS A 43 -21.66 -18.58 25.21
C HIS A 43 -22.04 -17.32 24.40
N PRO A 44 -23.31 -17.12 23.98
CA PRO A 44 -23.70 -16.03 23.05
C PRO A 44 -23.24 -14.64 23.51
N TRP A 45 -23.35 -14.35 24.80
CA TRP A 45 -22.87 -13.09 25.38
C TRP A 45 -21.35 -12.90 25.26
N ALA A 46 -20.56 -13.96 25.37
CA ALA A 46 -19.12 -13.89 25.15
C ALA A 46 -18.78 -13.68 23.67
N SER A 47 -19.59 -14.19 22.73
CA SER A 47 -19.45 -13.87 21.30
C SER A 47 -19.71 -12.38 21.01
N VAL A 48 -20.73 -11.78 21.66
CA VAL A 48 -21.02 -10.34 21.54
C VAL A 48 -19.88 -9.48 22.09
N VAL A 49 -19.33 -9.83 23.26
CA VAL A 49 -18.15 -9.13 23.81
C VAL A 49 -16.93 -9.32 22.89
N GLY A 50 -16.74 -10.53 22.35
CA GLY A 50 -15.69 -10.83 21.38
C GLY A 50 -15.78 -9.96 20.13
N LEU A 51 -16.98 -9.72 19.61
CA LEU A 51 -17.21 -8.83 18.46
C LEU A 51 -16.82 -7.37 18.72
N ALA A 52 -16.81 -6.91 19.97
CA ALA A 52 -16.32 -5.58 20.32
C ALA A 52 -14.79 -5.57 20.58
N VAL A 53 -14.30 -6.55 21.34
CA VAL A 53 -12.90 -6.58 21.81
C VAL A 53 -11.92 -7.00 20.72
N VAL A 54 -12.27 -8.00 19.91
CA VAL A 54 -11.37 -8.54 18.89
C VAL A 54 -11.03 -7.50 17.81
N PRO A 55 -11.99 -6.75 17.22
CA PRO A 55 -11.67 -5.65 16.30
C PRO A 55 -10.84 -4.54 16.92
N ALA A 56 -11.03 -4.23 18.20
CA ALA A 56 -10.20 -3.25 18.89
C ALA A 56 -8.73 -3.72 18.98
N ILE A 57 -8.51 -4.99 19.31
CA ILE A 57 -7.17 -5.59 19.34
C ILE A 57 -6.55 -5.61 17.94
N ILE A 58 -7.31 -6.01 16.91
CA ILE A 58 -6.86 -6.00 15.51
C ILE A 58 -6.39 -4.60 15.13
N THR A 59 -7.20 -3.57 15.40
CA THR A 59 -6.90 -2.18 15.07
C THR A 59 -5.62 -1.70 15.77
N LEU A 60 -5.44 -2.07 17.05
CA LEU A 60 -4.24 -1.73 17.81
C LEU A 60 -2.99 -2.38 17.20
N LEU A 61 -3.05 -3.68 16.89
CA LEU A 61 -1.94 -4.42 16.28
C LEU A 61 -1.60 -3.89 14.89
N GLN A 62 -2.61 -3.61 14.06
CA GLN A 62 -2.42 -3.04 12.72
C GLN A 62 -1.79 -1.65 12.81
N THR A 63 -2.29 -0.77 13.67
CA THR A 63 -1.74 0.58 13.87
C THR A 63 -0.29 0.51 14.33
N ARG A 64 0.02 -0.40 15.26
CA ARG A 64 1.39 -0.60 15.73
C ARG A 64 2.32 -1.11 14.63
N SER A 65 1.86 -2.09 13.85
CA SER A 65 2.63 -2.63 12.73
C SER A 65 2.88 -1.55 11.66
N GLN A 66 1.86 -0.79 11.27
CA GLN A 66 1.99 0.33 10.32
C GLN A 66 2.97 1.39 10.81
N ALA A 67 2.94 1.75 12.09
CA ALA A 67 3.91 2.67 12.66
C ALA A 67 5.36 2.15 12.56
N LEU A 68 5.57 0.85 12.81
CA LEU A 68 6.90 0.24 12.66
C LEU A 68 7.38 0.23 11.20
N PHE A 69 6.50 -0.10 10.25
CA PHE A 69 6.81 -0.03 8.82
C PHE A 69 7.10 1.39 8.37
N LEU A 70 6.36 2.39 8.86
CA LEU A 70 6.62 3.80 8.56
C LEU A 70 7.98 4.24 9.08
N HIS A 71 8.33 3.91 10.33
CA HIS A 71 9.65 4.21 10.88
C HIS A 71 10.78 3.54 10.09
N LEU A 72 10.61 2.27 9.70
CA LEU A 72 11.57 1.57 8.86
C LEU A 72 11.72 2.27 7.51
N ALA A 73 10.60 2.63 6.87
CA ALA A 73 10.59 3.27 5.56
C ALA A 73 11.31 4.63 5.59
N VAL A 74 11.05 5.44 6.62
CA VAL A 74 11.74 6.73 6.82
C VAL A 74 13.23 6.50 7.09
N TYR A 75 13.59 5.53 7.93
CA TYR A 75 15.00 5.19 8.21
C TYR A 75 15.75 4.75 6.95
N VAL A 76 15.15 3.90 6.12
CA VAL A 76 15.78 3.47 4.87
C VAL A 76 15.90 4.64 3.90
N ARG A 77 14.87 5.48 3.78
CA ARG A 77 14.93 6.69 2.94
C ARG A 77 16.06 7.61 3.34
N THR A 78 16.22 7.90 4.63
CA THR A 78 17.29 8.79 5.10
C THR A 78 18.65 8.16 4.89
N ALA A 79 18.82 6.86 5.21
CA ALA A 79 20.07 6.15 4.98
C ALA A 79 20.47 6.13 3.49
N VAL A 80 19.54 5.83 2.59
CA VAL A 80 19.80 5.84 1.14
C VAL A 80 20.12 7.25 0.65
N SER A 81 19.44 8.28 1.16
CA SER A 81 19.72 9.67 0.79
C SER A 81 21.13 10.10 1.24
N THR A 82 21.54 9.74 2.45
CA THR A 82 22.89 9.99 2.96
C THR A 82 23.94 9.25 2.14
N LEU A 83 23.73 7.98 1.82
CA LEU A 83 24.65 7.20 0.97
C LEU A 83 24.77 7.81 -0.43
N LEU A 84 23.67 8.30 -1.01
CA LEU A 84 23.69 8.96 -2.31
C LEU A 84 24.46 10.27 -2.25
N TYR A 85 24.28 11.03 -1.17
CA TYR A 85 25.03 12.26 -0.90
C TYR A 85 26.54 11.99 -0.77
N GLU A 86 26.96 11.07 0.10
CA GLU A 86 28.36 10.67 0.27
C GLU A 86 28.97 10.18 -1.04
N LYS A 87 28.23 9.34 -1.78
CA LYS A 87 28.68 8.84 -3.07
C LYS A 87 28.87 9.97 -4.08
N SER A 88 27.98 10.96 -4.09
CA SER A 88 28.04 12.10 -5.00
C SER A 88 29.29 12.97 -4.82
N LEU A 89 29.82 13.05 -3.59
CA LEU A 89 31.06 13.77 -3.29
C LEU A 89 32.31 13.03 -3.79
N GLY A 90 32.27 11.70 -3.85
CA GLY A 90 33.39 10.85 -4.24
C GLY A 90 33.39 10.36 -5.70
N VAL A 91 32.48 10.83 -6.56
CA VAL A 91 32.40 10.38 -7.96
C VAL A 91 33.59 10.91 -8.76
N SER A 92 34.16 10.09 -9.66
CA SER A 92 35.22 10.50 -10.59
C SER A 92 34.76 11.58 -11.58
N ALA A 93 35.70 12.25 -12.25
CA ALA A 93 35.38 13.26 -13.27
C ALA A 93 34.50 12.68 -14.40
N ALA A 94 34.78 11.46 -14.86
CA ALA A 94 33.96 10.75 -15.84
C ALA A 94 32.54 10.48 -15.32
N GLY A 95 32.39 10.08 -14.06
CA GLY A 95 31.08 9.87 -13.45
C GLY A 95 30.29 11.17 -13.22
N ARG A 96 30.96 12.30 -12.94
CA ARG A 96 30.33 13.63 -12.89
C ARG A 96 29.86 14.11 -14.26
N ALA A 97 30.56 13.74 -15.32
CA ALA A 97 30.11 14.01 -16.69
C ALA A 97 28.88 13.17 -17.08
N ALA A 98 28.78 11.94 -16.55
CA ALA A 98 27.66 11.04 -16.81
C ALA A 98 26.40 11.34 -15.97
N THR A 99 26.57 11.74 -14.71
CA THR A 99 25.46 12.00 -13.78
C THR A 99 25.51 13.44 -13.29
N SER A 100 24.52 14.24 -13.68
CA SER A 100 24.44 15.65 -13.28
C SER A 100 24.02 15.80 -11.81
N THR A 101 24.40 16.92 -11.19
CA THR A 101 23.95 17.26 -9.82
C THR A 101 22.43 17.26 -9.70
N GLY A 102 21.72 17.73 -10.74
CA GLY A 102 20.26 17.72 -10.79
C GLY A 102 19.67 16.31 -10.77
N GLN A 103 20.31 15.35 -11.46
CA GLN A 103 19.88 13.95 -11.42
C GLN A 103 20.07 13.34 -10.03
N VAL A 104 21.19 13.61 -9.34
CA VAL A 104 21.41 13.14 -7.96
C VAL A 104 20.36 13.72 -7.01
N VAL A 105 20.05 15.01 -7.11
CA VAL A 105 19.00 15.66 -6.30
C VAL A 105 17.61 15.07 -6.60
N ASN A 106 17.31 14.76 -7.86
CA ASN A 106 16.07 14.08 -8.23
C ASN A 106 15.98 12.67 -7.65
N MET A 107 17.07 11.88 -7.71
CA MET A 107 17.11 10.56 -7.08
C MET A 107 16.91 10.65 -5.56
N MET A 108 17.60 11.57 -4.88
CA MET A 108 17.46 11.79 -3.43
C MET A 108 16.05 12.22 -3.02
N SER A 109 15.30 12.92 -3.88
CA SER A 109 13.97 13.44 -3.56
C SER A 109 12.84 12.51 -4.02
N ASN A 110 12.80 12.17 -5.31
CA ASN A 110 11.71 11.40 -5.91
C ASN A 110 11.86 9.90 -5.64
N ASP A 111 13.02 9.32 -5.94
CA ASP A 111 13.18 7.86 -5.93
C ASP A 111 13.22 7.32 -4.50
N THR A 112 13.86 8.03 -3.57
CA THR A 112 13.84 7.66 -2.15
C THR A 112 12.44 7.80 -1.53
N THR A 113 11.63 8.75 -1.99
CA THR A 113 10.22 8.88 -1.58
C THR A 113 9.39 7.72 -2.10
N GLN A 114 9.62 7.31 -3.36
CA GLN A 114 8.95 6.15 -3.93
C GLN A 114 9.36 4.86 -3.20
N LEU A 115 10.63 4.71 -2.84
CA LEU A 115 11.13 3.62 -2.01
C LEU A 115 10.48 3.60 -0.62
N GLN A 116 10.34 4.76 0.03
CA GLN A 116 9.63 4.86 1.31
C GLN A 116 8.19 4.33 1.19
N ARG A 117 7.45 4.74 0.15
CA ARG A 117 6.08 4.25 -0.08
C ARG A 117 6.07 2.74 -0.33
N PHE A 118 6.99 2.24 -1.14
CA PHE A 118 7.12 0.81 -1.39
C PHE A 118 7.34 0.02 -0.09
N LEU A 119 8.21 0.49 0.80
CA LEU A 119 8.44 -0.16 2.10
C LEU A 119 7.24 -0.07 3.05
N GLN A 120 6.48 1.02 2.98
CA GLN A 120 5.26 1.20 3.77
C GLN A 120 4.15 0.23 3.35
N PHE A 121 3.94 0.03 2.05
CA PHE A 121 2.87 -0.82 1.52
C PHE A 121 3.30 -2.25 1.17
N GLY A 122 4.60 -2.53 1.08
CA GLY A 122 5.12 -3.82 0.63
C GLY A 122 4.66 -5.00 1.50
N GLY A 123 4.55 -4.79 2.82
CA GLY A 123 4.00 -5.80 3.73
C GLY A 123 2.55 -6.18 3.42
N MET A 124 1.72 -5.20 3.02
CA MET A 124 0.34 -5.44 2.64
C MET A 124 0.23 -6.29 1.37
N THR A 125 1.06 -6.00 0.36
CA THR A 125 1.07 -6.71 -0.91
C THR A 125 1.40 -8.21 -0.74
N LEU A 126 2.28 -8.56 0.20
CA LEU A 126 2.67 -9.96 0.44
C LEU A 126 1.57 -10.78 1.13
N VAL A 127 0.81 -10.17 2.04
CA VAL A 127 -0.22 -10.87 2.83
C VAL A 127 -1.58 -10.89 2.13
N ALA A 128 -1.88 -9.88 1.31
CA ALA A 128 -3.13 -9.79 0.56
C ALA A 128 -3.55 -11.09 -0.17
N PRO A 129 -2.68 -11.80 -0.93
CA PRO A 129 -3.10 -13.03 -1.60
C PRO A 129 -3.49 -14.15 -0.62
N ILE A 130 -2.78 -14.26 0.51
CA ILE A 130 -3.11 -15.24 1.56
C ILE A 130 -4.48 -14.90 2.17
N GLN A 131 -4.75 -13.62 2.44
CA GLN A 131 -6.05 -13.18 2.96
C GLN A 131 -7.19 -13.47 1.99
N ILE A 132 -6.98 -13.24 0.69
CA ILE A 132 -7.99 -13.54 -0.35
C ILE A 132 -8.32 -15.03 -0.34
N ILE A 133 -7.31 -15.90 -0.27
CA ILE A 133 -7.52 -17.36 -0.23
C ILE A 133 -8.31 -17.77 1.01
N ILE A 134 -7.92 -17.29 2.19
CA ILE A 134 -8.64 -17.62 3.45
C ILE A 134 -10.09 -17.12 3.38
N ALA A 135 -10.31 -15.88 2.90
CA ALA A 135 -11.65 -15.32 2.75
C ALA A 135 -12.52 -16.17 1.82
N LEU A 136 -11.99 -16.58 0.66
CA LEU A 136 -12.72 -17.41 -0.30
C LEU A 136 -13.10 -18.78 0.29
N VAL A 137 -12.19 -19.42 1.03
CA VAL A 137 -12.47 -20.69 1.70
C VAL A 137 -13.58 -20.54 2.73
N LEU A 138 -13.55 -19.48 3.55
CA LEU A 138 -14.59 -19.23 4.56
C LEU A 138 -15.96 -18.95 3.93
N ILE A 139 -16.01 -18.13 2.88
CA ILE A 139 -17.27 -17.83 2.17
C ILE A 139 -17.82 -19.10 1.52
N TYR A 140 -16.96 -19.93 0.92
CA TYR A 140 -17.35 -21.22 0.35
C TYR A 140 -17.94 -22.17 1.40
N GLN A 141 -17.41 -22.17 2.62
CA GLN A 141 -17.99 -22.98 3.70
C GLN A 141 -19.38 -22.49 4.14
N GLN A 142 -19.65 -21.18 4.05
CA GLN A 142 -20.93 -20.60 4.46
C GLN A 142 -22.03 -20.71 3.39
N VAL A 143 -21.71 -20.44 2.12
CA VAL A 143 -22.70 -20.32 1.02
C VAL A 143 -22.48 -21.36 -0.10
N GLY A 144 -21.46 -22.20 0.01
CA GLY A 144 -21.17 -23.25 -0.97
C GLY A 144 -20.86 -22.70 -2.37
N ASN A 145 -21.46 -23.33 -3.38
CA ASN A 145 -21.20 -23.03 -4.80
C ASN A 145 -21.60 -21.60 -5.23
N ALA A 146 -22.46 -20.91 -4.47
CA ALA A 146 -22.82 -19.52 -4.77
C ALA A 146 -21.61 -18.57 -4.73
N THR A 147 -20.56 -18.93 -3.99
CA THR A 147 -19.30 -18.18 -3.91
C THR A 147 -18.68 -17.91 -5.28
N TRP A 148 -18.74 -18.89 -6.18
CA TRP A 148 -18.15 -18.79 -7.52
C TRP A 148 -18.84 -17.74 -8.39
N VAL A 149 -20.13 -17.49 -8.19
CA VAL A 149 -20.86 -16.41 -8.88
C VAL A 149 -20.32 -15.04 -8.46
N GLY A 150 -20.07 -14.85 -7.16
CA GLY A 150 -19.46 -13.63 -6.64
C GLY A 150 -18.04 -13.41 -7.17
N VAL A 151 -17.23 -14.48 -7.22
CA VAL A 151 -15.88 -14.43 -7.80
C VAL A 151 -15.92 -14.09 -9.29
N ALA A 152 -16.82 -14.72 -10.06
CA ALA A 152 -16.99 -14.43 -11.48
C ALA A 152 -17.39 -12.95 -11.70
N PHE A 153 -18.28 -12.42 -10.86
CA PHE A 153 -18.64 -11.01 -10.89
C PHE A 153 -17.44 -10.10 -10.60
N MET A 154 -16.66 -10.37 -9.55
CA MET A 154 -15.44 -9.59 -9.25
C MET A 154 -14.42 -9.62 -10.39
N VAL A 155 -14.22 -10.79 -11.00
CA VAL A 155 -13.31 -10.93 -12.17
C VAL A 155 -13.86 -10.16 -13.37
N SER A 156 -15.17 -10.15 -13.59
CA SER A 156 -15.79 -9.37 -14.67
C SER A 156 -15.63 -7.85 -14.49
N LEU A 157 -15.44 -7.37 -13.26
CA LEU A 157 -15.13 -5.96 -12.98
C LEU A 157 -13.65 -5.61 -13.21
N ALA A 158 -12.74 -6.59 -13.23
CA ALA A 158 -11.32 -6.35 -13.52
C ALA A 158 -11.07 -5.63 -14.86
N PRO A 159 -11.65 -6.03 -16.01
CA PRO A 159 -11.46 -5.30 -17.27
C PRO A 159 -12.04 -3.88 -17.21
N VAL A 160 -13.12 -3.64 -16.47
CA VAL A 160 -13.68 -2.30 -16.27
C VAL A 160 -12.66 -1.42 -15.54
N ASN A 161 -12.07 -1.92 -14.46
CA ASN A 161 -10.99 -1.22 -13.75
C ASN A 161 -9.80 -0.92 -14.68
N VAL A 162 -9.35 -1.90 -15.47
CA VAL A 162 -8.26 -1.70 -16.44
C VAL A 162 -8.61 -0.63 -17.47
N ALA A 163 -9.83 -0.65 -18.02
CA ALA A 163 -10.28 0.37 -18.96
C ALA A 163 -10.24 1.77 -18.34
N VAL A 164 -10.79 1.94 -17.14
CA VAL A 164 -10.76 3.21 -16.39
C VAL A 164 -9.33 3.68 -16.15
N PHE A 165 -8.45 2.82 -15.62
CA PHE A 165 -7.05 3.17 -15.38
C PHE A 165 -6.30 3.50 -16.68
N SER A 166 -6.63 2.84 -17.79
CA SER A 166 -6.04 3.16 -19.09
C SER A 166 -6.42 4.57 -19.57
N VAL A 167 -7.68 4.98 -19.36
CA VAL A 167 -8.17 6.32 -19.71
C VAL A 167 -7.50 7.37 -18.82
N VAL A 168 -7.44 7.12 -17.51
CA VAL A 168 -6.73 7.98 -16.55
C VAL A 168 -5.26 8.12 -16.94
N GLY A 169 -4.59 7.02 -17.30
CA GLY A 169 -3.21 7.01 -17.75
C GLY A 169 -2.99 7.82 -19.04
N LYS A 170 -3.89 7.66 -20.03
CA LYS A 170 -3.86 8.45 -21.27
C LYS A 170 -4.04 9.94 -20.99
N GLN A 171 -4.98 10.30 -20.13
CA GLN A 171 -5.24 11.70 -19.79
C GLN A 171 -4.07 12.31 -19.01
N ARG A 172 -3.50 11.57 -18.05
CA ARG A 172 -2.30 11.99 -17.32
C ARG A 172 -1.11 12.26 -18.24
N ARG A 173 -0.91 11.43 -19.27
CA ARG A 173 0.12 11.67 -20.31
C ARG A 173 -0.13 12.96 -21.10
N LYS A 174 -1.39 13.25 -21.47
CA LYS A 174 -1.72 14.52 -22.14
C LYS A 174 -1.42 15.72 -21.25
N VAL A 175 -1.84 15.67 -19.97
CA VAL A 175 -1.56 16.73 -18.99
C VAL A 175 -0.06 16.98 -18.85
N LEU A 176 0.75 15.93 -18.75
CA LEU A 176 2.21 16.06 -18.69
C LEU A 176 2.77 16.78 -19.94
N LYS A 177 2.34 16.40 -21.15
CA LYS A 177 2.78 17.06 -22.39
C LYS A 177 2.45 18.56 -22.42
N PHE A 178 1.23 18.94 -22.03
CA PHE A 178 0.84 20.36 -22.00
C PHE A 178 1.59 21.13 -20.92
N SER A 179 1.83 20.51 -19.76
CA SER A 179 2.64 21.10 -18.70
C SER A 179 4.06 21.38 -19.18
N ASP A 180 4.70 20.42 -19.87
CA ASP A 180 6.05 20.58 -20.41
C ASP A 180 6.13 21.68 -21.48
N LEU A 181 5.15 21.73 -22.39
CA LEU A 181 5.06 22.77 -23.41
C LEU A 181 4.93 24.16 -22.76
N ARG A 182 4.05 24.30 -21.76
CA ARG A 182 3.85 25.57 -21.04
C ARG A 182 5.14 26.04 -20.38
N VAL A 183 5.87 25.15 -19.71
CA VAL A 183 7.15 25.48 -19.05
C VAL A 183 8.18 25.91 -20.09
N LYS A 184 8.26 25.20 -21.22
CA LYS A 184 9.16 25.56 -22.33
C LYS A 184 8.85 26.95 -22.88
N THR A 185 7.59 27.22 -23.25
CA THR A 185 7.18 28.52 -23.80
C THR A 185 7.44 29.66 -22.83
N MET A 186 7.18 29.45 -21.53
CA MET A 186 7.49 30.47 -20.51
C MET A 186 9.00 30.76 -20.41
N ASN A 187 9.85 29.74 -20.51
CA ASN A 187 11.31 29.95 -20.54
C ASN A 187 11.76 30.74 -21.78
N GLU A 188 11.20 30.47 -22.96
CA GLU A 188 11.50 31.20 -24.19
C GLU A 188 11.08 32.68 -24.11
N ILE A 189 9.89 32.97 -23.57
CA ILE A 189 9.41 34.34 -23.35
C ILE A 189 10.33 35.09 -22.38
N LEU A 190 10.72 34.47 -21.27
CA LEU A 190 11.61 35.09 -20.28
C LEU A 190 13.00 35.36 -20.87
N ALA A 191 13.54 34.43 -21.66
CA ALA A 191 14.82 34.61 -22.33
C ALA A 191 14.78 35.74 -23.38
N GLY A 192 13.65 35.88 -24.09
CA GLY A 192 13.42 36.90 -25.12
C GLY A 192 12.84 38.22 -24.61
N VAL A 193 12.66 38.41 -23.30
CA VAL A 193 11.83 39.50 -22.76
C VAL A 193 12.29 40.89 -23.19
N ARG A 194 13.59 41.08 -23.42
CA ARG A 194 14.15 42.37 -23.85
C ARG A 194 13.80 42.69 -25.32
N ILE A 195 13.70 41.68 -26.18
CA ILE A 195 13.28 41.82 -27.58
C ILE A 195 11.76 41.98 -27.70
N ILE A 196 11.00 41.33 -26.79
CA ILE A 196 9.54 41.44 -26.79
C ILE A 196 9.09 42.82 -26.31
N LYS A 197 9.86 43.46 -25.42
CA LYS A 197 9.50 44.72 -24.77
C LYS A 197 10.00 45.98 -25.48
N PHE A 198 11.10 45.90 -26.23
CA PHE A 198 11.74 47.01 -26.93
C PHE A 198 11.89 46.67 -28.41
#